data_AF-A0A3D1BMN8-F1
#
_entry.id   AF-A0A3D1BMN8-F1
#
_cell.length_a   1.000
_cell.length_b   1.000
_cell.length_c   1.000
_cell.angle_alpha   90.00
_cell.angle_beta   90.00
_cell.angle_gamma   90.00
#
_symmetry.space_group_name_H-M   'P 1'
#
loop_
_entity.id
_entity.type
_entity.pdbx_description
1 polymer ?
#
loop_
_entity_poly.entity_id
_entity_poly.type
_entity_poly.pdbx_seq_one_letter_code
_entity_poly.pdbx_strand_id
1 'polypeptide(L)' 'MEHVGIPKFDPKNPLHQKLAEISKKCHHLKSEGKEKEIEKLEKESDEAVNMLKCDCKGY' A
#
# COMPACT_ATOMS: atom_id res chain seq x y z
N MET A 1 -14.33 14.10 -16.82
CA MET A 1 -13.98 12.82 -16.17
C MET A 1 -12.89 13.14 -15.19
N GLU A 2 -13.20 13.06 -13.90
CA GLU A 2 -12.23 13.26 -12.83
C GLU A 2 -11.12 12.23 -13.04
N HIS A 3 -9.92 12.72 -13.34
CA HIS A 3 -8.75 11.88 -13.42
C HIS A 3 -8.55 11.33 -12.01
N VAL A 4 -9.03 10.12 -11.75
CA VAL A 4 -8.50 9.32 -10.64
C VAL A 4 -7.05 9.10 -11.03
N GLY A 5 -6.19 10.05 -10.66
CA GLY A 5 -4.76 9.98 -10.80
C GLY A 5 -4.30 8.90 -9.85
N ILE A 6 -4.53 7.64 -10.22
CA ILE A 6 -3.94 6.52 -9.52
C ILE A 6 -2.44 6.78 -9.63
N PRO A 7 -1.76 7.07 -8.52
CA PRO A 7 -0.35 7.39 -8.55
C PRO A 7 0.36 6.22 -9.23
N LYS A 8 1.03 6.51 -10.34
CA LYS A 8 1.71 5.51 -11.15
C LYS A 8 2.70 4.81 -10.22
N PHE A 9 2.69 3.48 -10.20
CA PHE A 9 3.60 2.73 -9.34
C PHE A 9 5.03 3.15 -9.63
N ASP A 10 5.69 3.76 -8.66
CA ASP A 10 7.06 4.23 -8.82
C ASP A 10 8.02 3.28 -8.09
N PRO A 11 8.80 2.46 -8.82
CA PRO A 11 9.72 1.50 -8.21
C PRO A 11 10.89 2.18 -7.48
N LYS A 12 11.11 3.48 -7.67
CA LYS A 12 12.10 4.26 -6.91
C LYS A 12 11.53 4.82 -5.62
N ASN A 13 10.21 4.83 -5.47
CA ASN A 13 9.59 5.32 -4.26
C ASN A 13 9.49 4.17 -3.22
N PRO A 14 10.17 4.30 -2.07
CA PRO A 14 10.17 3.26 -1.05
C PRO A 14 8.76 2.96 -0.51
N LEU A 15 7.82 3.93 -0.54
CA LEU A 15 6.44 3.70 -0.13
C LEU A 15 5.70 2.78 -1.10
N HIS A 16 5.89 2.98 -2.42
CA HIS A 16 5.32 2.09 -3.43
C HIS A 16 5.91 0.69 -3.33
N GLN A 17 7.23 0.56 -3.13
CA GLN A 17 7.87 -0.73 -2.90
C GLN A 17 7.33 -1.43 -1.65
N LYS A 18 7.19 -0.70 -0.54
CA LYS A 18 6.63 -1.22 0.72
C LYS A 18 5.18 -1.70 0.53
N LEU A 19 4.35 -0.95 -0.19
CA LEU A 19 2.98 -1.37 -0.55
C LEU A 19 2.95 -2.64 -1.38
N ALA A 20 3.84 -2.77 -2.37
CA ALA A 20 3.94 -3.98 -3.18
C ALA A 20 4.37 -5.20 -2.35
N GLU A 21 5.28 -5.01 -1.40
CA GLU A 21 5.69 -6.07 -0.46
C GLU A 21 4.56 -6.46 0.49
N ILE A 22 3.85 -5.49 1.07
CA ILE A 22 2.70 -5.74 1.95
C ILE A 22 1.60 -6.50 1.21
N SER A 23 1.29 -6.10 -0.03
CA SER A 23 0.30 -6.80 -0.86
C SER A 23 0.68 -8.26 -1.13
N LYS A 24 1.96 -8.54 -1.42
CA LYS A 24 2.47 -9.91 -1.57
C LYS A 24 2.37 -10.71 -0.26
N LYS A 25 2.72 -10.09 0.87
CA LYS A 25 2.63 -10.74 2.19
C LYS A 25 1.18 -11.05 2.57
N CYS A 26 0.23 -10.14 2.32
CA CYS A 26 -1.19 -10.38 2.53
C CYS A 26 -1.70 -11.60 1.75
N HIS A 27 -1.31 -11.74 0.46
CA HIS A 27 -1.66 -12.92 -0.32
C HIS A 27 -1.13 -14.22 0.28
N HIS A 28 0.12 -14.22 0.76
CA HIS A 28 0.72 -15.39 1.43
C HIS A 28 0.05 -15.73 2.76
N LEU A 29 -0.18 -14.72 3.61
CA LEU A 29 -0.77 -14.91 4.94
C LEU A 29 -2.22 -15.36 4.86
N LYS A 30 -2.94 -14.93 3.80
CA LYS A 30 -4.29 -15.40 3.51
C LYS A 30 -4.32 -16.89 3.22
N SER A 31 -3.30 -17.43 2.55
CA SER A 31 -3.14 -18.88 2.35
C SER A 31 -2.77 -19.62 3.64
N GLU A 32 -2.09 -18.97 4.58
CA GLU A 32 -1.75 -19.55 5.89
C GLU A 32 -2.86 -19.38 6.94
N GLY A 33 -3.94 -18.62 6.66
CA GLY A 33 -5.01 -18.33 7.62
C GLY A 33 -4.57 -17.41 8.78
N LYS A 34 -3.52 -16.61 8.59
CA LYS A 34 -2.97 -15.72 9.63
C LYS A 34 -3.69 -14.37 9.68
N GLU A 35 -4.96 -14.40 10.06
CA GLU A 35 -5.83 -13.21 10.10
C GLU A 35 -5.27 -12.06 10.95
N LYS A 36 -4.66 -12.35 12.10
CA LYS A 36 -4.03 -11.32 12.97
C LYS A 36 -2.86 -10.58 12.31
N GLU A 37 -2.11 -11.25 11.45
CA GLU A 37 -0.99 -10.61 10.74
C GLU A 37 -1.50 -9.84 9.53
N ILE A 38 -2.55 -10.33 8.87
CA ILE A 38 -3.26 -9.61 7.80
C ILE A 38 -3.80 -8.28 8.34
N GLU A 39 -4.45 -8.27 9.51
CA GLU A 39 -4.98 -7.04 10.12
C GLU A 39 -3.88 -5.96 10.34
N LYS A 40 -2.71 -6.37 10.82
CA LYS A 40 -1.56 -5.46 10.97
C LYS A 40 -1.07 -4.93 9.63
N LEU A 41 -0.98 -5.81 8.63
CA LEU A 41 -0.53 -5.46 7.29
C LEU A 41 -1.54 -4.57 6.56
N GLU A 42 -2.83 -4.76 6.76
CA GLU A 42 -3.87 -3.86 6.25
C GLU A 42 -3.72 -2.47 6.84
N LYS A 43 -3.44 -2.37 8.15
CA LYS A 43 -3.20 -1.08 8.80
C LYS A 43 -1.92 -0.40 8.29
N GLU A 44 -0.82 -1.15 8.13
CA GLU A 44 0.40 -0.62 7.50
C GLU A 44 0.18 -0.22 6.03
N SER A 45 -0.64 -0.99 5.30
CA SER A 45 -0.99 -0.69 3.91
C SER A 45 -1.80 0.60 3.81
N ASP A 46 -2.79 0.79 4.68
CA ASP A 46 -3.63 1.99 4.70
C ASP A 46 -2.80 3.23 5.03
N GLU A 47 -1.91 3.13 6.03
CA GLU A 47 -0.99 4.21 6.39
C GLU A 47 -0.04 4.56 5.23
N ALA A 48 0.53 3.55 4.56
CA ALA A 48 1.42 3.77 3.43
C ALA A 48 0.67 4.39 2.23
N VAL A 49 -0.57 3.98 1.95
CA VAL A 49 -1.42 4.62 0.93
C VAL A 49 -1.75 6.07 1.32
N ASN A 50 -2.04 6.31 2.59
CA ASN A 50 -2.35 7.65 3.10
C ASN A 50 -1.14 8.59 3.00
N MET A 51 0.06 8.10 3.33
CA MET A 51 1.32 8.84 3.13
C MET A 51 1.53 9.19 1.65
N LEU A 52 1.26 8.23 0.76
CA LEU A 52 1.39 8.40 -0.69
C LEU A 52 0.39 9.42 -1.25
N LYS A 53 -0.83 9.46 -0.70
CA LYS A 53 -1.83 10.50 -1.01
C LYS A 53 -1.40 11.89 -0.52
N CYS A 54 -0.72 11.97 0.63
CA CYS A 54 -0.33 13.23 1.24
C CYS A 54 0.85 13.92 0.52
N ASP A 55 1.72 13.14 -0.13
CA ASP A 55 2.84 13.65 -0.94
C ASP A 55 2.38 14.50 -2.15
N CYS A 56 1.09 14.45 -2.51
CA CYS A 56 0.51 15.20 -3.64
C CYS A 56 -0.12 16.56 -3.24
N LYS A 57 0.02 17.04 -2.00
CA LYS A 57 -0.33 18.42 -1.61
C LYS A 57 0.90 19.33 -1.63
N GLY A 58 1.46 19.50 -2.82
CA GLY A 58 2.61 20.38 -3.07
C GLY A 58 2.57 20.94 -4.48
N TYR A 59 1.44 21.51 -4.90
CA TYR A 59 1.31 22.37 -6.08
C TYR A 59 0.43 23.57 -5.76
#